data_AF-A0A765BU03-F1
#
_entry.id   AF-A0A765BU03-F1
#
_cell.length_a   1.000
_cell.length_b   1.000
_cell.length_c   1.000
_cell.angle_alpha   90.00
_cell.angle_beta   90.00
_cell.angle_gamma   90.00
#
_symmetry.space_group_name_H-M   'P 1'
#
loop_
_entity.id
_entity.type
_entity.pdbx_description
1 polymer ?
#
loop_
_entity_poly.entity_id
_entity_poly.type
_entity_poly.pdbx_seq_one_letter_code
_entity_poly.pdbx_strand_id
1 'polypeptide(L)' 'MIVKCLKDSEGWWTEGEVYPAHVVTGGFIQVGDDDDPSGEEWSAAPVEYREEGSILYQVGGIEGEVLFEEVAK' A
#
# COMPACT_ATOMS: atom_id res chain seq x y z
N MET A 1 -6.04 -6.92 -5.40
CA MET A 1 -4.59 -7.04 -5.72
C MET A 1 -3.86 -7.38 -4.44
N ILE A 2 -2.60 -7.81 -4.53
CA ILE A 2 -1.76 -8.02 -3.34
C ILE A 2 -0.63 -7.00 -3.43
N VAL A 3 -0.37 -6.32 -2.32
CA VAL A 3 0.73 -5.36 -2.21
C VAL A 3 1.69 -5.78 -1.10
N LYS A 4 2.97 -5.54 -1.29
CA LYS A 4 4.00 -5.81 -0.29
C LYS A 4 4.37 -4.50 0.42
N CYS A 5 4.37 -4.51 1.75
CA CYS A 5 4.90 -3.38 2.51
C CYS A 5 6.42 -3.31 2.31
N LEU A 6 6.91 -2.19 1.75
CA LEU A 6 8.34 -1.94 1.56
C LEU A 6 8.92 -1.08 2.67
N LYS A 7 8.11 -0.18 3.22
CA LYS A 7 8.48 0.76 4.26
C LYS A 7 7.26 1.03 5.13
N ASP A 8 7.46 1.04 6.44
CA ASP A 8 6.51 1.59 7.40
C ASP A 8 7.26 2.28 8.54
N SER A 9 7.02 3.58 8.71
CA SER A 9 7.53 4.34 9.86
C SER A 9 6.47 4.64 10.92
N GLU A 10 5.21 4.29 10.68
CA GLU A 10 4.10 4.47 11.61
C GLU A 10 3.93 3.24 12.53
N GLY A 11 4.23 2.05 12.01
CA GLY A 11 4.19 0.78 12.75
C GLY A 11 2.84 0.08 12.74
N TRP A 12 1.98 0.39 11.75
CA TRP A 12 0.69 -0.27 11.52
C TRP A 12 0.81 -1.48 10.58
N TRP A 13 1.87 -1.52 9.77
CA TRP A 13 2.18 -2.60 8.83
C TRP A 13 3.54 -3.20 9.12
N THR A 14 3.68 -4.49 8.83
CA THR A 14 4.94 -5.20 8.93
C THR A 14 5.71 -5.10 7.61
N GLU A 15 6.87 -4.44 7.63
CA GLU A 15 7.77 -4.36 6.47
C GLU A 15 8.14 -5.76 5.96
N GLY A 16 7.94 -6.01 4.66
CA GLY A 16 8.19 -7.28 4.00
C GLY A 16 6.96 -8.19 3.85
N GLU A 17 5.90 -7.98 4.63
CA GLU A 17 4.65 -8.73 4.54
C GLU A 17 3.75 -8.24 3.39
N VAL A 18 2.74 -9.05 3.06
CA VAL A 18 1.82 -8.80 1.94
C VAL A 18 0.39 -8.63 2.42
N TYR A 19 -0.28 -7.64 1.85
CA TYR A 19 -1.62 -7.22 2.24
C TYR A 19 -2.57 -7.27 1.05
N PRO A 20 -3.83 -7.73 1.26
CA PRO A 20 -4.86 -7.56 0.27
C PRO A 20 -5.18 -6.06 0.13
N ALA A 21 -5.32 -5.62 -1.12
CA ALA A 21 -5.74 -4.26 -1.44
C ALA A 21 -6.75 -4.27 -2.58
N HIS A 22 -7.59 -3.24 -2.65
CA HIS A 22 -8.51 -3.04 -3.76
C HIS A 22 -8.31 -1.68 -4.40
N VAL A 23 -8.30 -1.68 -5.73
CA VAL A 23 -8.20 -0.46 -6.53
C VAL A 23 -9.52 0.30 -6.42
N VAL A 24 -9.42 1.59 -6.10
CA VAL A 24 -10.54 2.53 -6.08
C VAL A 24 -10.39 3.56 -7.20
N THR A 25 -11.15 4.66 -7.16
CA THR A 25 -11.10 5.70 -8.21
C THR A 25 -9.70 6.32 -8.35
N GLY A 26 -9.32 6.65 -9.59
CA GLY A 26 -8.08 7.38 -9.87
C GLY A 26 -6.79 6.57 -9.72
N GLY A 27 -6.90 5.24 -9.60
CA GLY A 27 -5.73 4.36 -9.44
C GLY A 27 -5.21 4.26 -8.01
N PHE A 28 -5.89 4.89 -7.05
CA PHE A 28 -5.63 4.70 -5.63
C PHE A 28 -5.98 3.27 -5.21
N ILE A 29 -5.41 2.84 -4.09
CA ILE A 29 -5.77 1.59 -3.44
C ILE A 29 -6.20 1.83 -2.01
N GLN A 30 -7.07 0.95 -1.52
CA GLN A 30 -7.36 0.80 -0.10
C GLN A 30 -6.69 -0.48 0.40
N VAL A 31 -6.08 -0.42 1.59
CA VAL A 31 -5.23 -1.48 2.14
C VAL A 31 -5.44 -1.58 3.66
N GLY A 32 -5.64 -2.79 4.17
CA GLY A 32 -5.75 -3.06 5.61
C GLY A 32 -4.40 -3.06 6.28
N ASP A 33 -4.38 -2.80 7.59
CA ASP A 33 -3.20 -2.89 8.44
C ASP A 33 -3.20 -4.18 9.29
N ASP A 34 -2.21 -4.35 10.16
CA ASP A 34 -2.05 -5.56 10.98
C ASP A 34 -3.17 -5.74 12.03
N ASP A 35 -3.78 -4.65 12.49
CA ASP A 35 -4.86 -4.63 13.49
C ASP A 35 -6.26 -4.55 12.84
N ASP A 36 -6.42 -3.81 11.74
CA ASP A 36 -7.64 -3.76 10.92
C ASP A 36 -7.39 -4.18 9.46
N PRO A 37 -7.59 -5.47 9.13
CA PRO A 37 -7.34 -6.00 7.79
C PRO A 37 -8.42 -5.60 6.77
N SER A 38 -9.50 -4.92 7.16
CA SER A 38 -10.56 -4.50 6.25
C SER A 38 -10.11 -3.41 5.28
N GLY A 39 -9.17 -2.55 5.71
CA GLY A 39 -8.54 -1.53 4.88
C GLY A 39 -9.45 -0.40 4.44
N GLU A 40 -10.56 -0.17 5.15
CA GLU A 40 -11.49 0.90 4.80
C GLU A 40 -10.93 2.29 5.15
N GLU A 41 -10.02 2.39 6.11
CA GLU A 41 -9.47 3.65 6.62
C GLU A 41 -8.25 4.17 5.84
N TRP A 42 -7.43 3.28 5.28
CA TRP A 42 -6.17 3.66 4.64
C TRP A 42 -6.25 3.71 3.13
N SER A 43 -5.88 4.85 2.56
CA SER A 43 -5.78 5.04 1.10
C SER A 43 -4.33 5.34 0.70
N ALA A 44 -3.83 4.61 -0.30
CA ALA A 44 -2.52 4.84 -0.87
C ALA A 44 -2.62 5.27 -2.35
N ALA A 45 -1.87 6.31 -2.70
CA ALA A 45 -1.82 6.87 -4.05
C ALA A 45 -0.67 6.24 -4.85
N PRO A 46 -0.82 6.01 -6.17
CA PRO A 46 0.29 5.58 -7.01
C PRO A 46 1.31 6.72 -7.14
N VAL A 47 2.58 6.46 -6.80
CA VAL A 47 3.67 7.44 -6.83
C VAL A 47 4.74 7.13 -7.88
N GLU A 48 4.87 5.86 -8.28
CA GLU A 48 5.83 5.43 -9.31
C GLU A 48 5.30 4.23 -10.09
N TYR A 49 5.49 4.25 -11.43
CA TYR A 49 5.24 3.11 -12.31
C TYR A 49 6.61 2.59 -12.77
N ARG A 50 7.01 1.42 -12.29
CA ARG A 50 8.35 0.88 -12.54
C ARG A 50 8.44 0.19 -13.89
N GLU A 51 9.66 0.08 -14.42
CA GLU A 51 9.93 -0.50 -15.75
C GLU A 51 9.48 -1.96 -15.86
N GLU A 52 9.53 -2.71 -14.76
CA GLU A 52 9.06 -4.10 -14.67
C GLU A 52 7.53 -4.25 -14.61
N GLY A 53 6.81 -3.13 -14.56
CA GLY A 53 5.35 -3.07 -14.57
C GLY A 53 4.68 -3.05 -13.20
N SER A 54 5.44 -3.09 -12.10
CA SER A 54 4.91 -2.88 -10.74
C SER A 54 4.62 -1.40 -10.49
N ILE A 55 3.70 -1.15 -9.57
CA ILE A 55 3.33 0.19 -9.13
C ILE A 55 3.72 0.35 -7.66
N LEU A 56 4.39 1.46 -7.34
CA LEU A 56 4.66 1.89 -5.98
C LEU A 56 3.52 2.79 -5.51
N TYR A 57 3.00 2.51 -4.33
CA TYR A 57 1.93 3.26 -3.68
C TYR A 57 2.43 3.85 -2.37
N GLN A 58 1.93 5.04 -2.02
CA GLN A 58 2.24 5.71 -0.75
C GLN A 58 0.95 6.07 -0.01
N VAL A 59 0.88 5.72 1.28
CA VAL A 59 -0.22 6.16 2.16
C VAL A 59 -0.09 7.67 2.39
N GLY A 60 -1.17 8.40 2.14
CA GLY A 60 -1.22 9.85 2.36
C GLY A 60 -1.87 10.21 3.69
N GLY A 61 -1.67 11.45 4.15
CA GLY A 61 -2.37 12.00 5.32
C GLY A 61 -1.78 11.60 6.68
N ILE A 62 -0.58 11.01 6.69
CA ILE A 62 0.20 10.63 7.88
C ILE A 62 1.49 11.45 7.97
N GLU A 63 2.14 11.48 9.14
CA GLU A 63 3.41 12.21 9.33
C GLU A 63 4.60 11.44 8.75
N GLY A 64 4.58 10.12 8.87
CA GLY A 64 5.60 9.21 8.40
C GLY A 64 5.49 8.81 6.94
N GLU A 65 6.28 7.81 6.57
CA GLU A 65 6.33 7.24 5.24
C GLU A 65 5.93 5.76 5.28
N VAL A 66 4.91 5.43 4.49
CA VAL A 66 4.47 4.05 4.26
C VAL A 66 4.38 3.81 2.76
N LEU A 67 5.12 2.79 2.30
CA LEU A 67 5.24 2.44 0.88
C LEU A 67 4.85 1.00 0.63
N PHE A 68 4.06 0.79 -0.42
CA PHE A 68 3.61 -0.51 -0.89
C PHE A 68 3.96 -0.73 -2.34
N GLU A 69 4.36 -1.95 -2.69
CA GLU A 69 4.59 -2.35 -4.09
C GLU A 69 3.56 -3.39 -4.52
N GLU A 70 3.00 -3.24 -5.72
CA GLU A 70 2.19 -4.29 -6.33
C GLU A 70 3.02 -5.56 -6.55
N VAL A 71 2.60 -6.66 -5.93
CA VAL A 71 3.17 -7.98 -6.20
C VAL A 71 2.56 -8.47 -7.51
N ALA A 72 3.40 -8.67 -8.53
CA ALA A 72 2.99 -9.17 -9.84
C ALA A 72 2.10 -10.41 -9.71
N LYS A 73 1.03 -10.46 -10.51
CA LYS A 73 0.12 -11.62 -10.61
C LYS A 73 0.76 -12.82 -11.29
#